data_AF-A0A0V1FHR1-F1
#
_entry.id   AF-A0A0V1FHR1-F1
#
_cell.length_a   1.000
_cell.length_b   1.000
_cell.length_c   1.000
_cell.angle_alpha   90.00
_cell.angle_beta   90.00
_cell.angle_gamma   90.00
#
_symmetry.space_group_name_H-M   'P 1'
#
loop_
_entity.id
_entity.type
_entity.pdbx_description
1 polymer ?
#
loop_
_entity_poly.entity_id
_entity_poly.type
_entity_poly.pdbx_seq_one_letter_code
_entity_poly.pdbx_strand_id
1 'polypeptide(L)'
;MNYLMLETEIAFYNVCIIMPLAKDLLHPDPEEEKRKCKLKRLVPHPKSYFMDIKCKGCFKITTVFSHAQTVVTCSGCNTVLCRPKGGKCHLTKSFAIRKRLTDAQIKAIQKMDETSATLDDLKAESVSEMIN
;
A
#
# COMPACT_ATOMS: atom_id res chain seq x y z
N MET A 1 6.16 34.20 44.75
CA MET A 1 5.76 34.79 43.46
C MET A 1 6.84 34.75 42.38
N ASN A 2 7.90 33.94 42.50
CA ASN A 2 8.97 33.83 41.46
C ASN A 2 9.12 32.41 40.87
N TYR A 3 8.34 31.42 41.32
CA TYR A 3 8.44 30.03 40.84
C TYR A 3 7.41 29.70 39.73
N LEU A 4 6.21 30.28 39.80
CA LEU A 4 5.15 30.07 38.79
C LEU A 4 5.36 30.80 37.45
N MET A 5 6.29 31.76 37.37
CA MET A 5 6.62 32.45 36.10
C MET A 5 7.66 31.70 35.25
N LEU A 6 8.41 30.74 35.83
CA LEU A 6 9.38 29.94 35.08
C LEU A 6 8.76 28.74 34.35
N GLU A 7 7.65 28.20 34.88
CA GLU A 7 6.99 27.02 34.30
C GLU A 7 6.23 27.35 32.99
N THR A 8 5.78 28.59 32.81
CA THR A 8 5.08 29.03 31.59
C THR A 8 6.02 29.36 30.43
N GLU A 9 7.27 29.77 30.68
CA GLU A 9 8.27 30.00 29.62
C GLU A 9 8.90 28.69 29.08
N ILE A 10 9.05 27.66 29.92
CA ILE A 10 9.60 26.35 29.52
C ILE A 10 8.65 25.58 28.59
N ALA A 11 7.34 25.74 28.77
CA ALA A 11 6.35 25.15 27.88
C ALA A 11 6.33 25.80 26.48
N PHE A 12 6.67 27.08 26.37
CA PHE A 12 6.66 27.80 25.08
C PHE A 12 7.91 27.50 24.22
N TYR A 13 9.09 27.33 24.83
CA TYR A 13 10.29 26.89 24.10
C TYR A 13 10.25 25.43 23.66
N ASN A 14 9.51 24.55 24.36
CA ASN A 14 9.36 23.13 23.97
C ASN A 14 8.46 22.92 22.74
N VAL A 15 7.56 23.86 22.42
CA VAL A 15 6.69 23.77 21.23
C VAL A 15 7.45 24.11 19.94
N CYS A 16 8.54 24.87 20.01
CA CYS A 16 9.28 25.33 18.83
C CYS A 16 10.47 24.42 18.43
N ILE A 17 10.93 23.50 19.29
CA ILE A 17 12.11 22.63 19.07
C ILE A 17 11.69 21.16 18.83
N ILE A 18 10.66 20.92 18.02
CA ILE A 18 10.44 19.60 17.41
C ILE A 18 10.52 19.73 15.89
N MET A 19 11.56 20.40 15.40
CA MET A 19 12.14 19.96 14.14
C MET A 19 12.78 18.60 14.42
N PRO A 20 12.37 17.50 13.77
CA PRO A 20 13.07 16.24 13.92
C PRO A 20 14.49 16.45 13.37
N LEU A 21 15.46 16.63 14.28
CA LEU A 21 16.85 16.98 13.98
C LEU A 21 17.56 15.90 13.14
N ALA A 22 17.00 14.69 13.10
CA ALA A 22 17.48 13.60 12.26
C ALA A 22 16.29 12.83 11.66
N LYS A 23 16.25 12.75 10.32
CA LYS A 23 15.33 11.87 9.59
C LYS A 23 16.14 10.73 8.99
N ASP A 24 15.77 9.49 9.29
CA ASP A 24 16.45 8.32 8.71
C ASP A 24 16.21 8.30 7.19
N LEU A 25 17.30 8.47 6.44
CA LEU A 25 17.29 8.53 4.97
C LEU A 25 17.41 7.15 4.33
N LEU A 26 17.99 6.17 5.05
CA LEU A 26 18.26 4.84 4.52
C LEU A 26 17.06 3.92 4.69
N HIS A 27 16.29 4.09 5.76
CA HIS A 27 15.10 3.29 6.06
C HIS A 27 13.86 4.19 6.26
N PRO A 28 13.40 4.88 5.19
CA PRO A 28 12.21 5.70 5.29
C PRO A 28 10.97 4.83 5.56
N ASP A 29 10.01 5.38 6.30
CA ASP A 29 8.73 4.71 6.53
C ASP A 29 7.99 4.46 5.19
N PRO A 30 7.42 3.25 4.99
CA PRO A 30 6.77 2.89 3.72
C PRO A 30 5.53 3.75 3.40
N GLU A 31 4.87 4.36 4.39
CA GLU A 31 3.77 5.28 4.15
C GLU A 31 4.28 6.62 3.60
N GLU A 32 5.38 7.14 4.15
CA GLU A 32 6.00 8.36 3.67
C GLU A 32 6.50 8.21 2.23
N GLU A 33 7.09 7.06 1.88
CA GLU A 33 7.58 6.81 0.53
C GLU A 33 6.44 6.69 -0.50
N LYS A 34 5.27 6.19 -0.11
CA LYS A 34 4.09 6.14 -0.98
C LYS A 34 3.57 7.53 -1.33
N ARG A 35 3.64 8.49 -0.40
CA ARG A 35 3.22 9.90 -0.61
C ARG A 35 4.14 10.64 -1.58
N LYS A 36 5.43 10.28 -1.62
CA LYS A 36 6.41 10.89 -2.55
C LYS A 36 6.05 10.67 -4.03
N CYS A 37 6.52 11.58 -4.88
CA CYS A 37 6.46 11.44 -6.33
C CYS A 37 7.31 10.24 -6.78
N LYS A 38 6.92 9.56 -7.88
CA LYS A 38 7.56 8.30 -8.33
C LYS A 38 9.08 8.42 -8.58
N LEU A 39 9.55 9.60 -8.97
CA LEU A 39 10.97 9.90 -9.24
C LEU A 39 11.75 10.36 -7.99
N LYS A 40 11.06 10.76 -6.92
CA LYS A 40 11.66 11.28 -5.67
C LYS A 40 11.68 10.25 -4.55
N ARG A 41 11.41 8.99 -4.87
CA ARG A 41 11.53 7.86 -3.93
C ARG A 41 12.98 7.46 -3.77
N LEU A 42 13.27 6.68 -2.74
CA LEU A 42 14.64 6.17 -2.55
C LEU A 42 15.03 5.31 -3.75
N VAL A 43 14.11 4.45 -4.19
CA VAL A 43 14.24 3.69 -5.44
C VAL A 43 13.08 4.04 -6.39
N PRO A 44 13.35 4.49 -7.62
CA PRO A 44 12.31 4.84 -8.57
C PRO A 44 11.59 3.59 -9.09
N HIS A 45 10.27 3.59 -9.02
CA HIS A 45 9.44 2.53 -9.59
C HIS A 45 8.07 3.07 -10.06
N PRO A 46 7.43 2.43 -11.05
CA PRO A 46 6.14 2.87 -11.55
C PRO A 46 5.01 2.72 -10.50
N LYS A 47 3.99 3.58 -10.60
CA LYS A 47 2.71 3.48 -9.86
C LYS A 47 1.64 2.68 -10.61
N SER A 48 1.88 2.39 -11.89
CA SER A 48 0.98 1.63 -12.76
C SER A 48 1.10 0.13 -12.52
N TYR A 49 0.07 -0.62 -12.91
CA TYR A 49 0.00 -2.07 -12.69
C TYR A 49 -0.93 -2.71 -13.73
N PHE A 50 -0.80 -4.01 -13.89
CA PHE A 50 -1.73 -4.84 -14.66
C PHE A 50 -2.80 -5.42 -13.74
N MET A 51 -4.02 -5.47 -14.21
CA MET A 51 -5.16 -6.04 -13.50
C MET A 51 -5.90 -7.02 -14.39
N ASP A 52 -6.43 -8.05 -13.77
CA ASP A 52 -7.22 -9.07 -14.43
C ASP A 52 -8.69 -8.73 -14.22
N ILE A 53 -9.41 -8.51 -15.33
CA ILE A 53 -10.83 -8.17 -15.35
C ILE A 53 -11.60 -9.38 -15.85
N LYS A 54 -12.60 -9.82 -15.09
CA LYS A 54 -13.52 -10.89 -15.49
C LYS A 54 -14.79 -10.29 -16.12
N CYS A 55 -15.04 -10.53 -17.41
CA CYS A 55 -16.33 -10.13 -18.06
C CYS A 55 -17.46 -10.99 -17.48
N LYS A 56 -18.60 -10.37 -17.16
CA LYS A 56 -19.81 -11.09 -16.70
C LYS A 56 -20.49 -11.93 -17.79
N GLY A 57 -20.31 -11.58 -19.07
CA GLY A 57 -20.89 -12.31 -20.20
C GLY A 57 -20.02 -13.47 -20.70
N CYS A 58 -18.74 -13.19 -21.04
CA CYS A 58 -17.83 -14.18 -21.62
C CYS A 58 -17.11 -15.06 -20.56
N PHE A 59 -17.16 -14.71 -19.26
CA PHE A 59 -16.37 -15.28 -18.14
C PHE A 59 -14.85 -15.36 -18.34
N LYS A 60 -14.34 -14.96 -19.51
CA LYS A 60 -12.93 -14.84 -19.82
C LYS A 60 -12.28 -13.74 -18.99
N ILE A 61 -11.06 -14.02 -18.55
CA ILE A 61 -10.21 -13.08 -17.83
C ILE A 61 -9.37 -12.35 -18.87
N THR A 62 -9.44 -11.02 -18.87
CA THR A 62 -8.63 -10.17 -19.74
C THR A 62 -7.67 -9.35 -18.87
N THR A 63 -6.38 -9.40 -19.20
CA THR A 63 -5.35 -8.58 -18.55
C THR A 63 -5.41 -7.17 -19.13
N VAL A 64 -5.57 -6.16 -18.27
CA VAL A 64 -5.71 -4.76 -18.66
C VAL A 64 -4.73 -3.90 -17.88
N PHE A 65 -4.13 -2.93 -18.56
CA PHE A 65 -3.25 -1.95 -17.94
C PHE A 65 -4.04 -0.85 -17.23
N SER A 66 -3.61 -0.44 -16.03
CA SER A 66 -4.36 0.51 -15.21
C SER A 66 -4.49 1.93 -15.80
N HIS A 67 -3.61 2.31 -16.72
CA HIS A 67 -3.66 3.60 -17.44
C HIS A 67 -3.78 3.36 -18.95
N ALA A 68 -4.63 2.41 -19.36
CA ALA A 68 -4.86 2.12 -20.77
C ALA A 68 -5.30 3.39 -21.53
N GLN A 69 -4.64 3.69 -22.66
CA GLN A 69 -4.94 4.81 -23.54
C GLN A 69 -6.03 4.48 -24.57
N THR A 70 -6.17 3.19 -24.90
CA THR A 70 -7.17 2.70 -25.84
C THR A 70 -8.40 2.18 -25.10
N VAL A 71 -9.53 2.14 -25.80
CA VAL A 71 -10.73 1.47 -25.32
C VAL A 71 -10.47 -0.04 -25.37
N VAL A 72 -10.60 -0.72 -24.23
CA VAL A 72 -10.33 -2.17 -24.13
C VAL A 72 -11.64 -2.95 -24.16
N THR A 73 -11.73 -3.95 -25.05
CA THR A 73 -12.91 -4.81 -25.27
C THR A 73 -12.60 -6.27 -24.88
N CYS A 74 -13.60 -7.05 -24.40
CA CYS A 74 -13.42 -8.52 -24.24
C CYS A 74 -13.34 -9.17 -25.63
N SER A 75 -12.42 -10.12 -25.82
CA SER A 75 -12.29 -10.92 -27.04
C SER A 75 -13.48 -11.85 -27.35
N GLY A 76 -14.36 -12.11 -26.38
CA GLY A 76 -15.54 -12.96 -26.54
C GLY A 76 -16.86 -12.19 -26.55
N CYS A 77 -17.08 -11.30 -25.57
CA CYS A 77 -18.35 -10.57 -25.40
C CYS A 77 -18.38 -9.24 -26.20
N ASN A 78 -17.28 -8.82 -26.86
CA ASN A 78 -17.07 -7.49 -27.50
C ASN A 78 -17.49 -6.28 -26.66
N THR A 79 -17.69 -6.50 -25.36
CA THR A 79 -18.17 -5.48 -24.44
C THR A 79 -16.99 -4.61 -24.02
N VAL A 80 -17.22 -3.30 -23.92
CA VAL A 80 -16.23 -2.34 -23.44
C VAL A 80 -15.96 -2.54 -21.95
N LEU A 81 -14.74 -2.95 -21.62
CA LEU A 81 -14.27 -3.19 -20.26
C LEU A 81 -13.86 -1.88 -19.57
N CYS A 82 -13.04 -1.08 -20.27
CA CYS A 82 -12.60 0.22 -19.77
C CYS A 82 -12.55 1.30 -20.86
N ARG A 83 -12.74 2.54 -20.42
CA ARG A 83 -12.57 3.75 -21.23
C ARG A 83 -11.32 4.51 -20.78
N PRO A 84 -10.54 5.08 -21.71
CA PRO A 84 -9.35 5.85 -21.36
C PRO A 84 -9.71 7.17 -20.67
N LYS A 85 -8.84 7.60 -19.76
CA LYS A 85 -8.88 8.89 -19.06
C LYS A 85 -7.44 9.43 -18.94
N GLY A 86 -7.27 10.69 -18.55
CA GLY A 86 -5.94 11.25 -18.29
C GLY A 86 -5.16 10.60 -17.14
N GLY A 87 -5.79 9.72 -16.36
CA GLY A 87 -5.18 8.97 -15.27
C GLY A 87 -5.53 7.49 -15.35
N LYS A 88 -6.03 6.93 -14.25
CA LYS A 88 -6.51 5.54 -14.24
C LYS A 88 -7.71 5.39 -15.18
N CYS A 89 -7.74 4.30 -15.93
CA CYS A 89 -8.82 4.00 -16.85
C CYS A 89 -10.16 3.87 -16.10
N HIS A 90 -11.24 4.28 -16.74
CA HIS A 90 -12.59 4.15 -16.20
C HIS A 90 -13.15 2.76 -16.52
N LEU A 91 -13.30 1.94 -15.49
CA LEU A 91 -13.88 0.61 -15.57
C LEU A 91 -15.40 0.69 -15.50
N THR A 92 -16.08 -0.10 -16.33
CA THR A 92 -17.53 -0.27 -16.21
C THR A 92 -17.82 -1.01 -14.89
N LYS A 93 -18.74 -0.47 -14.05
CA LYS A 93 -18.97 -0.87 -12.63
C LYS A 93 -19.26 -2.37 -12.38
N SER A 94 -19.54 -3.15 -13.42
CA SER A 94 -20.07 -4.50 -13.29
C SER A 94 -19.01 -5.61 -13.33
N PHE A 95 -17.71 -5.33 -13.45
CA PHE A 95 -16.68 -6.37 -13.59
C PHE A 95 -15.89 -6.65 -12.31
N ALA A 96 -15.53 -7.93 -12.10
CA ALA A 96 -14.66 -8.32 -10.99
C ALA A 96 -13.19 -8.06 -11.35
N ILE A 97 -12.42 -7.55 -10.38
CA ILE A 97 -11.03 -7.12 -10.58
C ILE A 97 -10.12 -7.90 -9.63
N ARG A 98 -9.09 -8.54 -10.19
CA ARG A 98 -7.96 -9.08 -9.44
C ARG A 98 -6.72 -8.27 -9.81
N LYS A 99 -5.97 -7.77 -8.82
CA LYS A 99 -4.66 -7.15 -9.10
C LYS A 99 -3.66 -8.25 -9.40
N ARG A 100 -2.94 -8.13 -10.53
CA ARG A 100 -1.86 -9.06 -10.85
C ARG A 100 -0.65 -8.66 -10.03
N LEU A 101 -0.25 -9.52 -9.10
CA LEU A 101 0.93 -9.31 -8.28
C LEU A 101 2.17 -9.68 -9.08
N THR A 102 3.24 -8.93 -8.94
CA THR A 102 4.56 -9.32 -9.46
C THR A 102 5.19 -10.35 -8.53
N ASP A 103 6.17 -11.12 -9.02
CA ASP A 103 6.82 -12.19 -8.23
C ASP A 103 7.41 -11.67 -6.92
N ALA A 104 7.92 -10.43 -6.92
CA ALA A 104 8.42 -9.77 -5.72
C ALA A 104 7.32 -9.51 -4.67
N GLN A 105 6.09 -9.20 -5.10
CA GLN A 105 4.95 -8.98 -4.21
C GLN A 105 4.37 -10.29 -3.67
N ILE A 106 4.41 -11.37 -4.45
CA ILE A 106 4.00 -12.71 -3.99
C ILE A 106 4.96 -13.19 -2.89
N LYS A 107 6.27 -13.01 -3.08
CA LYS A 107 7.30 -13.35 -2.08
C LYS A 107 7.12 -12.56 -0.78
N ALA A 108 6.71 -11.30 -0.86
CA ALA A 108 6.44 -10.49 0.33
C ALA A 108 5.21 -10.98 1.12
N ILE A 109 4.18 -11.50 0.45
CA ILE A 109 3.01 -12.09 1.11
C ILE A 109 3.39 -13.40 1.80
N GLN A 110 4.12 -14.28 1.11
CA GLN A 110 4.61 -15.54 1.70
C GLN A 110 5.49 -15.28 2.95
N LYS A 111 6.29 -14.21 2.94
CA LYS A 111 7.14 -13.83 4.08
C LYS A 111 6.35 -13.29 5.28
N MET A 112 5.16 -12.73 5.06
CA MET A 112 4.25 -12.34 6.15
C MET A 112 3.54 -13.55 6.77
N ASP A 113 3.17 -14.55 5.97
CA ASP A 113 2.58 -15.82 6.45
C ASP A 113 3.57 -16.61 7.33
N GLU A 114 4.87 -16.59 7.00
CA GLU A 114 5.93 -17.20 7.82
C GLU A 114 6.10 -16.52 9.20
N THR A 115 5.91 -15.20 9.28
CA THR A 115 5.99 -14.47 10.57
C THR A 115 4.77 -14.65 11.46
N SER A 116 3.59 -14.95 10.90
CA SER A 116 2.41 -15.30 11.70
C SER A 116 2.51 -16.68 12.35
N ALA A 117 3.14 -17.66 11.68
CA ALA A 117 3.31 -19.00 12.24
C ALA A 117 4.12 -18.99 13.55
N THR A 118 5.19 -18.18 13.60
CA THR A 118 6.02 -18.06 14.82
C THR A 118 5.32 -17.35 15.98
N LEU A 119 4.30 -16.53 15.72
CA LEU A 119 3.55 -15.80 16.76
C LEU A 119 2.48 -16.66 17.44
N ASP A 120 1.98 -17.70 16.77
CA ASP A 120 1.03 -18.65 17.35
C ASP A 120 1.75 -19.69 18.24
N ASP A 121 2.99 -20.05 17.92
CA ASP A 121 3.82 -20.96 18.73
C ASP A 121 4.26 -20.31 20.06
N LEU A 122 4.66 -19.03 20.05
CA LEU A 122 5.01 -18.27 21.28
C LEU A 122 3.80 -18.03 22.21
N LYS A 123 2.57 -17.99 21.68
CA LYS A 123 1.36 -17.94 22.52
C LYS A 123 1.10 -19.25 23.24
N ALA A 124 1.40 -20.39 22.61
CA ALA A 124 1.17 -21.70 23.21
C ALA A 124 2.05 -21.94 24.44
N GLU A 125 3.31 -21.48 24.42
CA GLU A 125 4.21 -21.57 25.59
C GLU A 125 3.70 -20.69 26.75
N SER A 126 3.27 -19.45 26.47
CA SER A 126 2.79 -18.53 27.51
C SER A 126 1.49 -18.96 28.23
N VAL A 127 0.62 -19.75 27.58
CA VAL A 127 -0.60 -20.27 28.21
C VAL A 127 -0.29 -21.48 29.09
N SER A 128 0.72 -22.27 28.74
CA SER A 128 1.14 -23.43 29.55
C SER A 128 1.88 -23.04 30.84
N GLU A 129 2.61 -21.93 30.85
CA GLU A 129 3.27 -21.41 32.07
C GLU A 129 2.29 -20.73 33.06
N MET A 130 1.09 -20.35 32.61
CA MET A 130 0.04 -19.82 33.50
C MET A 130 -0.86 -20.90 34.12
N ILE A 131 -0.78 -22.14 33.64
CA ILE A 131 -1.62 -23.26 34.10
C ILE A 131 -0.91 -24.12 35.17
N ASN A 132 0.38 -23.89 35.45
CA ASN A 132 1.15 -24.59 36.51
C ASN A 132 1.45 -23.69 37.71
#